data_AF-A0AAW4JRM9-F1
#
_entry.id   AF-A0AAW4JRM9-F1
#
_cell.length_a   1.000
_cell.length_b   1.000
_cell.length_c   1.000
_cell.angle_alpha   90.00
_cell.angle_beta   90.00
_cell.angle_gamma   90.00
#
_symmetry.space_group_name_H-M   'P 1'
#
loop_
_entity.id
_entity.type
_entity.pdbx_description
1 polymer ?
#
loop_
_entity_poly.entity_id
_entity_poly.type
_entity_poly.pdbx_seq_one_letter_code
_entity_poly.pdbx_strand_id
1 'polypeptide(L)'
;MANPFVKGWKYLMALFGAKIDEHADPKVQIQQAVEEAQRQHQALVQQAAAVIGNQRQLEMKLSRQMTEVEQLQGNARQALAVADQARGRGDETEAGRYEQTAQMLATQLVSAEQALEDLKTLHDQALGAAAQARKAVENNSMILQQKLAERTKLLSQLEQAKMQESVARSLESMSSLTAPANTPSLDEVRDRIERRYA
;
A
#
# COMPACT_ATOMS: atom_id res chain seq x y z
N MET A 1 -47.59 3.81 -23.17
CA MET A 1 -48.32 4.03 -21.90
C MET A 1 -47.51 3.39 -20.78
N ALA A 2 -47.15 4.14 -19.74
CA ALA A 2 -46.23 3.67 -18.69
C ALA A 2 -46.91 2.60 -17.82
N ASN A 3 -46.41 1.37 -17.90
CA ASN A 3 -47.02 0.20 -17.28
C ASN A 3 -46.91 0.30 -15.74
N PRO A 4 -48.02 0.39 -14.99
CA PRO A 4 -48.00 0.64 -13.53
C PRO A 4 -47.28 -0.47 -12.75
N PHE A 5 -47.22 -1.69 -13.28
CA PHE A 5 -46.46 -2.80 -12.69
C PHE A 5 -44.94 -2.58 -12.64
N VAL A 6 -44.36 -1.96 -13.68
CA VAL A 6 -42.92 -1.69 -13.74
C VAL A 6 -42.53 -0.58 -12.75
N LYS A 7 -43.45 0.38 -12.51
CA LYS A 7 -43.26 1.42 -11.49
C LYS A 7 -43.34 0.84 -10.07
N GLY A 8 -44.30 -0.06 -9.81
CA GLY A 8 -44.39 -0.79 -8.54
C GLY A 8 -43.16 -1.64 -8.25
N TRP A 9 -42.65 -2.38 -9.24
CA TRP A 9 -41.43 -3.18 -9.10
C TRP A 9 -40.18 -2.32 -8.88
N LYS A 10 -40.06 -1.17 -9.58
CA LYS A 10 -38.98 -0.22 -9.33
C LYS A 10 -39.06 0.39 -7.93
N TYR A 11 -40.26 0.70 -7.44
CA TYR A 11 -40.42 1.20 -6.07
C TYR A 11 -40.14 0.13 -5.02
N LEU A 12 -40.55 -1.12 -5.27
CA LEU A 12 -40.25 -2.26 -4.40
C LEU A 12 -38.74 -2.53 -4.36
N MET A 13 -38.07 -2.53 -5.51
CA MET A 13 -36.61 -2.64 -5.61
C MET A 13 -35.88 -1.42 -5.04
N ALA A 14 -36.44 -0.22 -5.14
CA ALA A 14 -35.88 0.98 -4.52
C ALA A 14 -36.08 0.99 -3.00
N LEU A 15 -37.19 0.46 -2.48
CA LEU A 15 -37.43 0.30 -1.04
C LEU A 15 -36.59 -0.84 -0.46
N PHE A 16 -36.43 -1.97 -1.17
CA PHE A 16 -35.49 -3.03 -0.81
C PHE A 16 -34.05 -2.56 -0.93
N GLY A 17 -33.70 -1.87 -2.02
CA GLY A 17 -32.38 -1.28 -2.23
C GLY A 17 -32.03 -0.26 -1.17
N ALA A 18 -32.92 0.70 -0.87
CA ALA A 18 -32.70 1.73 0.14
C ALA A 18 -32.59 1.16 1.56
N LYS A 19 -33.39 0.14 1.94
CA LYS A 19 -33.24 -0.53 3.25
C LYS A 19 -32.02 -1.45 3.34
N ILE A 20 -31.48 -1.92 2.22
CA ILE A 20 -30.28 -2.77 2.18
C ILE A 20 -29.00 -1.92 2.13
N ASP A 21 -29.02 -0.76 1.45
CA ASP A 21 -27.88 0.15 1.36
C ASP A 21 -27.67 0.92 2.67
N GLU A 22 -28.74 1.24 3.41
CA GLU A 22 -28.69 1.92 4.71
C GLU A 22 -28.40 0.94 5.89
N HIS A 23 -28.35 -0.37 5.61
CA HIS A 23 -27.95 -1.45 6.52
C HIS A 23 -26.94 -2.38 5.84
N ALA A 24 -25.85 -1.82 5.28
CA ALA A 24 -24.73 -2.65 4.87
C ALA A 24 -24.29 -3.52 6.06
N ASP A 25 -24.44 -4.85 5.94
CA ASP A 25 -24.11 -5.82 7.00
C ASP A 25 -22.77 -5.40 7.62
N PRO A 26 -22.67 -5.18 8.94
CA PRO A 26 -21.44 -4.75 9.58
C PRO A 26 -20.21 -5.57 9.16
N LYS A 27 -20.42 -6.84 8.79
CA LYS A 27 -19.40 -7.71 8.19
C LYS A 27 -18.80 -7.15 6.91
N VAL A 28 -19.61 -6.62 6.00
CA VAL A 28 -19.18 -6.03 4.72
C VAL A 28 -18.38 -4.75 4.97
N GLN A 29 -18.81 -3.89 5.89
CA GLN A 29 -18.08 -2.67 6.23
C GLN A 29 -16.69 -2.99 6.81
N ILE A 30 -16.62 -3.96 7.73
CA ILE A 30 -15.34 -4.45 8.29
C ILE A 30 -14.43 -4.99 7.18
N GLN A 31 -14.99 -5.74 6.23
CA GLN A 31 -14.24 -6.30 5.11
C GLN A 31 -13.72 -5.19 4.17
N GLN A 32 -14.56 -4.23 3.80
CA GLN A 32 -14.18 -3.07 2.97
C GLN A 32 -13.06 -2.26 3.63
N ALA A 33 -13.16 -2.00 4.94
CA ALA A 33 -12.13 -1.25 5.67
C ALA A 33 -10.76 -1.95 5.69
N VAL A 34 -10.74 -3.29 5.76
CA VAL A 34 -9.50 -4.06 5.67
C VAL A 34 -8.95 -4.12 4.25
N GLU A 35 -9.81 -4.32 3.24
CA GLU A 35 -9.39 -4.30 1.84
C GLU A 35 -8.80 -2.94 1.44
N GLU A 36 -9.40 -1.85 1.90
CA GLU A 36 -8.85 -0.51 1.69
C GLU A 36 -7.48 -0.35 2.36
N ALA A 37 -7.33 -0.79 3.61
CA ALA A 37 -6.05 -0.75 4.31
C ALA A 37 -4.97 -1.60 3.61
N GLN A 38 -5.34 -2.78 3.08
CA GLN A 38 -4.44 -3.62 2.29
C GLN A 38 -4.03 -2.94 0.98
N ARG A 39 -4.96 -2.30 0.28
CA ARG A 39 -4.65 -1.54 -0.95
C ARG A 39 -3.72 -0.37 -0.67
N GLN A 40 -3.98 0.39 0.41
CA GLN A 40 -3.10 1.48 0.84
C GLN A 40 -1.69 0.97 1.16
N HIS A 41 -1.59 -0.16 1.87
CA HIS A 41 -0.30 -0.79 2.16
C HIS A 41 0.45 -1.19 0.89
N GLN A 42 -0.22 -1.85 -0.05
CA GLN A 42 0.38 -2.25 -1.33
C GLN A 42 0.85 -1.03 -2.13
N ALA A 43 0.07 0.05 -2.18
CA ALA A 43 0.46 1.28 -2.85
C ALA A 43 1.72 1.91 -2.22
N LEU A 44 1.79 1.96 -0.88
CA LEU A 44 2.97 2.45 -0.16
C LEU A 44 4.21 1.58 -0.41
N VAL A 45 4.05 0.26 -0.43
CA VAL A 45 5.14 -0.67 -0.74
C VAL A 45 5.67 -0.44 -2.16
N GLN A 46 4.79 -0.26 -3.14
CA GLN A 46 5.19 0.03 -4.52
C GLN A 46 5.94 1.37 -4.63
N GLN A 47 5.45 2.41 -3.96
CA GLN A 47 6.12 3.71 -3.92
C GLN A 47 7.50 3.60 -3.26
N ALA A 48 7.58 2.90 -2.13
CA ALA A 48 8.85 2.67 -1.45
C ALA A 48 9.82 1.85 -2.31
N ALA A 49 9.34 0.86 -3.06
CA ALA A 49 10.16 0.09 -3.98
C ALA A 49 10.77 0.98 -5.08
N ALA A 50 10.02 1.94 -5.62
CA ALA A 50 10.56 2.90 -6.61
C ALA A 50 11.66 3.78 -6.01
N VAL A 51 11.45 4.31 -4.80
CA VAL A 51 12.44 5.16 -4.11
C VAL A 51 13.71 4.38 -3.74
N ILE A 52 13.56 3.18 -3.19
CA ILE A 52 14.67 2.29 -2.84
C ILE A 52 15.41 1.83 -4.10
N GLY A 53 14.67 1.59 -5.19
CA GLY A 53 15.25 1.27 -6.50
C GLY A 53 16.14 2.39 -7.03
N ASN A 54 15.68 3.65 -6.94
CA ASN A 54 16.49 4.81 -7.31
C ASN A 54 17.77 4.92 -6.45
N GLN A 55 17.66 4.75 -5.12
CA GLN A 55 18.82 4.72 -4.23
C GLN A 55 19.87 3.68 -4.67
N ARG A 56 19.45 2.45 -4.98
CA ARG A 56 20.35 1.40 -5.50
C ARG A 56 20.95 1.73 -6.86
N GLN A 57 20.19 2.36 -7.75
CA GLN A 57 20.73 2.81 -9.04
C GLN A 57 21.82 3.86 -8.86
N LEU A 58 21.63 4.81 -7.95
CA LEU A 58 22.65 5.80 -7.60
C LEU A 58 23.86 5.15 -6.95
N GLU A 59 23.66 4.17 -6.07
CA GLU A 59 24.74 3.38 -5.47
C GLU A 59 25.62 2.71 -6.54
N MET A 60 25.00 2.03 -7.51
CA MET A 60 25.75 1.39 -8.61
C MET A 60 26.50 2.41 -9.48
N LYS A 61 25.89 3.57 -9.76
CA LYS A 61 26.56 4.65 -10.51
C LYS A 61 27.75 5.20 -9.73
N LEU A 62 27.56 5.44 -8.43
CA LEU A 62 28.59 5.90 -7.52
C LEU A 62 29.78 4.94 -7.49
N SER A 63 29.54 3.63 -7.32
CA SER A 63 30.62 2.63 -7.32
C SER A 63 31.39 2.61 -8.63
N ARG A 64 30.70 2.70 -9.78
CA ARG A 64 31.36 2.77 -11.09
C ARG A 64 32.23 4.02 -11.23
N GLN A 65 31.72 5.18 -10.80
CA GLN A 65 32.45 6.43 -10.85
C GLN A 65 33.68 6.41 -9.95
N MET A 66 33.58 5.82 -8.76
CA MET A 66 34.73 5.63 -7.86
C MET A 66 35.82 4.78 -8.54
N THR A 67 35.43 3.68 -9.19
CA THR A 67 36.39 2.85 -9.95
C THR A 67 37.05 3.62 -11.09
N GLU A 68 36.31 4.46 -11.82
CA GLU A 68 36.87 5.31 -12.88
C GLU A 68 37.90 6.31 -12.33
N VAL A 69 37.58 6.97 -11.22
CA VAL A 69 38.49 7.90 -10.53
C VAL A 69 39.77 7.17 -10.09
N GLU A 70 39.66 5.99 -9.50
CA GLU A 70 40.80 5.17 -9.09
C GLU A 70 41.69 4.77 -10.30
N GLN A 71 41.07 4.40 -11.43
CA GLN A 71 41.79 4.06 -12.65
C GLN A 71 42.51 5.26 -13.25
N LEU A 72 41.85 6.41 -13.37
CA LEU A 72 42.45 7.66 -13.87
C LEU A 72 43.62 8.10 -13.00
N GLN A 73 43.46 8.02 -11.67
CA GLN A 73 44.52 8.33 -10.72
C GLN A 73 45.70 7.36 -10.86
N GLY A 74 45.45 6.06 -10.98
CA GLY A 74 46.48 5.05 -11.21
C GLY A 74 47.26 5.28 -12.50
N ASN A 75 46.54 5.54 -13.60
CA ASN A 75 47.14 5.81 -14.91
C ASN A 75 47.97 7.11 -14.91
N ALA A 76 47.48 8.18 -14.26
CA ALA A 76 48.22 9.43 -14.14
C ALA A 76 49.53 9.25 -13.37
N ARG A 77 49.49 8.53 -12.24
CA ARG A 77 50.69 8.19 -11.46
C ARG A 77 51.68 7.36 -12.27
N GLN A 78 51.19 6.37 -13.04
CA GLN A 78 52.05 5.56 -13.89
C GLN A 78 52.70 6.40 -15.00
N ALA A 79 51.95 7.29 -15.64
CA ALA A 79 52.49 8.18 -16.68
C ALA A 79 53.62 9.07 -16.14
N LEU A 80 53.44 9.64 -14.92
CA LEU A 80 54.49 10.41 -14.25
C LEU A 80 55.73 9.55 -13.92
N ALA A 81 55.52 8.34 -13.39
CA ALA A 81 56.63 7.44 -13.07
C ALA A 81 57.46 7.07 -14.33
N VAL A 82 56.80 6.85 -15.47
CA VAL A 82 57.49 6.56 -16.74
C VAL A 82 58.17 7.82 -17.28
N ALA A 83 57.58 9.01 -17.13
CA ALA A 83 58.21 10.27 -17.48
C ALA A 83 59.52 10.51 -16.71
N ASP A 84 59.50 10.31 -15.39
CA ASP A 84 60.68 10.44 -14.54
C ASP A 84 61.77 9.42 -14.92
N GLN A 85 61.37 8.20 -15.29
CA GLN A 85 62.30 7.17 -15.75
C GLN A 85 62.92 7.52 -17.12
N ALA A 86 62.18 8.16 -18.02
CA ALA A 86 62.70 8.63 -19.32
C ALA A 86 63.67 9.80 -19.11
N ARG A 87 63.31 10.76 -18.26
CA ARG A 87 64.18 11.88 -17.86
C ARG A 87 65.48 11.39 -17.21
N GLY A 88 65.41 10.43 -16.29
CA GLY A 88 66.60 9.83 -15.67
C GLY A 88 67.52 9.09 -16.65
N ARG A 89 67.00 8.69 -17.82
CA ARG A 89 67.76 8.10 -18.94
C ARG A 89 68.28 9.13 -19.95
N GLY A 90 67.98 10.42 -19.75
CA GLY A 90 68.36 11.51 -20.64
C GLY A 90 67.45 11.69 -21.86
N ASP A 91 66.32 10.99 -21.93
CA ASP A 91 65.35 11.10 -23.03
C ASP A 91 64.25 12.12 -22.70
N GLU A 92 64.60 13.41 -22.82
CA GLU A 92 63.69 14.53 -22.52
C GLU A 92 62.48 14.60 -23.47
N THR A 93 62.60 14.08 -24.70
CA THR A 93 61.49 14.10 -25.67
C THR A 93 60.41 13.12 -25.26
N GLU A 94 60.78 11.89 -24.90
CA GLU A 94 59.84 10.90 -24.36
C GLU A 94 59.27 11.33 -23.01
N ALA A 95 60.11 11.89 -22.11
CA ALA A 95 59.64 12.41 -20.83
C ALA A 95 58.51 13.45 -21.00
N GLY A 96 58.69 14.42 -21.90
CA GLY A 96 57.66 15.42 -22.18
C GLY A 96 56.34 14.85 -22.72
N ARG A 97 56.39 13.77 -23.51
CA ARG A 97 55.18 13.09 -24.03
C ARG A 97 54.39 12.42 -22.91
N TYR A 98 55.08 11.75 -21.98
CA TYR A 98 54.45 11.12 -20.83
C TYR A 98 53.90 12.15 -19.83
N GLU A 99 54.59 13.28 -19.65
CA GLU A 99 54.07 14.41 -18.85
C GLU A 99 52.80 15.01 -19.46
N GLN A 100 52.77 15.21 -20.78
CA GLN A 100 51.55 15.67 -21.45
C GLN A 100 50.39 14.69 -21.28
N THR A 101 50.67 13.39 -21.35
CA THR A 101 49.68 12.33 -21.08
C THR A 101 49.16 12.39 -19.65
N ALA A 102 50.07 12.53 -18.67
CA ALA A 102 49.71 12.69 -17.26
C ALA A 102 48.83 13.93 -17.04
N GLN A 103 49.13 15.03 -17.72
CA GLN A 103 48.36 16.28 -17.62
C GLN A 103 46.94 16.14 -18.21
N MET A 104 46.78 15.42 -19.32
CA MET A 104 45.45 15.08 -19.85
C MET A 104 44.66 14.19 -18.88
N LEU A 105 45.29 13.16 -18.33
CA LEU A 105 44.67 12.26 -17.34
C LEU A 105 44.27 13.02 -16.07
N ALA A 106 45.10 13.96 -15.60
CA ALA A 106 44.78 14.80 -14.45
C ALA A 106 43.55 15.70 -14.72
N THR A 107 43.42 16.24 -15.94
CA THR A 107 42.25 17.05 -16.32
C THR A 107 40.97 16.20 -16.33
N GLN A 108 41.06 14.96 -16.83
CA GLN A 108 39.94 14.01 -16.79
C GLN A 108 39.61 13.59 -15.35
N LEU A 109 40.63 13.37 -14.52
CA LEU A 109 40.47 13.00 -13.11
C LEU A 109 39.69 14.07 -12.34
N VAL A 110 40.03 15.36 -12.51
CA VAL A 110 39.30 16.46 -11.86
C VAL A 110 37.83 16.46 -12.26
N SER A 111 37.53 16.23 -13.54
CA SER A 111 36.15 16.17 -14.04
C SER A 111 35.39 14.97 -13.46
N ALA A 112 36.05 13.81 -13.37
CA ALA A 112 35.49 12.59 -12.79
C ALA A 112 35.26 12.71 -11.27
N GLU A 113 36.15 13.40 -10.55
CA GLU A 113 36.02 13.69 -9.11
C GLU A 113 34.84 14.64 -8.83
N GLN A 114 34.62 15.66 -9.67
CA GLN A 114 33.45 16.54 -9.57
C GLN A 114 32.14 15.75 -9.76
N ALA A 115 32.07 14.92 -10.82
CA ALA A 115 30.91 14.08 -11.07
C ALA A 115 30.67 13.06 -9.93
N LEU A 116 31.75 12.54 -9.32
CA LEU A 116 31.66 11.66 -8.16
C LEU A 116 31.03 12.38 -6.96
N GLU A 117 31.44 13.62 -6.68
CA GLU A 117 30.91 14.41 -5.56
C GLU A 117 29.43 14.77 -5.73
N ASP A 118 29.03 15.11 -6.96
CA ASP A 118 27.61 15.31 -7.30
C ASP A 118 26.80 14.02 -7.08
N LEU A 119 27.34 12.87 -7.51
CA LEU A 119 26.70 11.56 -7.29
C LEU A 119 26.58 11.21 -5.82
N LYS A 120 27.57 11.51 -4.99
CA LYS A 120 27.48 11.30 -3.53
C LYS A 120 26.35 12.12 -2.94
N THR A 121 26.26 13.40 -3.30
CA THR A 121 25.20 14.28 -2.81
C THR A 121 23.82 13.73 -3.16
N LEU A 122 23.63 13.28 -4.41
CA LEU A 122 22.37 12.64 -4.84
C LEU A 122 22.11 11.31 -4.12
N HIS A 123 23.15 10.50 -3.92
CA HIS A 123 23.05 9.23 -3.21
C HIS A 123 22.64 9.43 -1.74
N ASP A 124 23.22 10.41 -1.05
CA ASP A 124 22.88 10.74 0.34
C ASP A 124 21.44 11.22 0.49
N GLN A 125 20.98 12.05 -0.44
CA GLN A 125 19.56 12.46 -0.51
C GLN A 125 18.66 11.23 -0.72
N ALA A 126 19.04 10.33 -1.62
CA ALA A 126 18.30 9.12 -1.90
C ALA A 126 18.30 8.13 -0.72
N LEU A 127 19.39 8.06 0.06
CA LEU A 127 19.45 7.28 1.30
C LEU A 127 18.42 7.78 2.32
N GLY A 128 18.34 9.09 2.52
CA GLY A 128 17.35 9.70 3.40
C GLY A 128 15.91 9.40 2.95
N ALA A 129 15.62 9.58 1.66
CA ALA A 129 14.31 9.28 1.09
C ALA A 129 13.95 7.79 1.21
N ALA A 130 14.90 6.89 0.94
CA ALA A 130 14.70 5.45 1.07
C ALA A 130 14.46 5.03 2.52
N ALA A 131 15.17 5.63 3.49
CA ALA A 131 14.96 5.38 4.91
C ALA A 131 13.54 5.82 5.35
N GLN A 132 13.10 7.00 4.94
CA GLN A 132 11.75 7.49 5.21
C GLN A 132 10.68 6.58 4.59
N ALA A 133 10.88 6.16 3.34
CA ALA A 133 9.97 5.25 2.65
C ALA A 133 9.86 3.89 3.36
N ARG A 134 10.99 3.31 3.80
CA ARG A 134 11.00 2.06 4.59
C ARG A 134 10.22 2.22 5.89
N LYS A 135 10.47 3.31 6.62
CA LYS A 135 9.76 3.61 7.89
C LYS A 135 8.26 3.80 7.66
N ALA A 136 7.85 4.44 6.57
CA ALA A 136 6.44 4.61 6.23
C ALA A 136 5.76 3.26 5.94
N VAL A 137 6.42 2.36 5.21
CA VAL A 137 5.93 0.99 4.95
C VAL A 137 5.81 0.19 6.24
N GLU A 138 6.82 0.27 7.12
CA GLU A 138 6.82 -0.42 8.42
C GLU A 138 5.71 0.10 9.34
N ASN A 139 5.55 1.42 9.45
CA ASN A 139 4.46 2.00 10.23
C ASN A 139 3.08 1.57 9.69
N ASN A 140 2.93 1.56 8.37
CA ASN A 140 1.68 1.16 7.75
C ASN A 140 1.41 -0.36 7.90
N SER A 141 2.44 -1.20 7.88
CA SER A 141 2.28 -2.63 8.13
C SER A 141 1.80 -2.90 9.56
N MET A 142 2.30 -2.16 10.55
CA MET A 142 1.81 -2.23 11.93
C MET A 142 0.34 -1.83 12.03
N ILE A 143 -0.06 -0.73 11.38
CA ILE A 143 -1.47 -0.29 11.34
C ILE A 143 -2.35 -1.35 10.68
N LEU A 144 -1.89 -1.94 9.57
CA LEU A 144 -2.61 -3.01 8.88
C LEU A 144 -2.81 -4.23 9.79
N GLN A 145 -1.78 -4.64 10.54
CA GLN A 145 -1.88 -5.74 11.51
C GLN A 145 -2.89 -5.43 12.62
N GLN A 146 -2.89 -4.19 13.14
CA GLN A 146 -3.88 -3.75 14.13
C GLN A 146 -5.31 -3.84 13.57
N LYS A 147 -5.54 -3.32 12.36
CA LYS A 147 -6.85 -3.41 11.70
C LYS A 147 -7.31 -4.85 11.45
N LEU A 148 -6.38 -5.76 11.14
CA LEU A 148 -6.68 -7.19 10.97
C LEU A 148 -7.08 -7.85 12.29
N ALA A 149 -6.42 -7.50 13.40
CA ALA A 149 -6.78 -7.96 14.73
C ALA A 149 -8.16 -7.42 15.15
N GLU A 150 -8.42 -6.13 14.92
CA GLU A 150 -9.72 -5.50 15.16
C GLU A 150 -10.83 -6.15 14.34
N ARG A 151 -10.62 -6.41 13.04
CA ARG A 151 -11.55 -7.17 12.19
C ARG A 151 -11.92 -8.49 12.83
N THR A 152 -10.94 -9.26 13.29
CA THR A 152 -11.17 -10.58 13.88
C THR A 152 -12.04 -10.47 15.14
N LYS A 153 -11.75 -9.48 16.00
CA LYS A 153 -12.55 -9.20 17.19
C LYS A 153 -13.98 -8.79 16.86
N LEU A 154 -14.16 -7.85 15.91
CA LEU A 154 -15.48 -7.35 15.51
C LEU A 154 -16.34 -8.43 14.84
N LEU A 155 -15.73 -9.29 14.01
CA LEU A 155 -16.43 -10.41 13.40
C LEU A 155 -16.89 -11.42 14.45
N SER A 156 -16.05 -11.75 15.43
CA SER A 156 -16.44 -12.64 16.54
C SER A 156 -17.60 -12.07 17.36
N GLN A 157 -17.57 -10.76 17.66
CA GLN A 157 -18.67 -10.08 18.35
C GLN A 157 -19.97 -10.09 17.53
N LEU A 158 -19.87 -9.86 16.22
CA LEU A 158 -21.02 -9.90 15.31
C LEU A 158 -21.63 -11.30 15.24
N GLU A 159 -20.81 -12.35 15.20
CA GLU A 159 -21.28 -13.74 15.24
C GLU A 159 -21.98 -14.07 16.56
N GLN A 160 -21.43 -13.62 17.69
CA GLN A 160 -22.05 -13.79 19.00
C GLN A 160 -23.41 -13.09 19.08
N ALA A 161 -23.51 -11.85 18.58
CA ALA A 161 -24.78 -11.11 18.53
C ALA A 161 -25.81 -11.79 17.62
N LYS A 162 -25.40 -12.24 16.42
CA LYS A 162 -26.27 -12.97 15.49
C LYS A 162 -26.77 -14.30 16.07
N MET A 163 -25.94 -15.00 16.86
CA MET A 163 -26.36 -16.23 17.56
C MET A 163 -27.45 -15.94 18.61
N GLN A 164 -27.26 -14.90 19.44
CA GLN A 164 -28.27 -14.50 20.43
C GLN A 164 -29.59 -14.10 19.76
N GLU A 165 -29.51 -13.34 18.66
CA GLU A 165 -30.68 -12.96 17.88
C GLU A 165 -31.39 -14.18 17.27
N SER A 166 -30.65 -15.14 16.71
CA SER A 166 -31.20 -16.38 16.17
C SER A 166 -31.90 -17.23 17.24
N VAL A 167 -31.29 -17.35 18.43
CA VAL A 167 -31.89 -18.06 19.57
C VAL A 167 -33.15 -17.35 20.05
N ALA A 168 -33.13 -16.02 20.19
CA ALA A 168 -34.30 -15.25 20.58
C ALA A 168 -35.46 -15.39 19.57
N ARG A 169 -35.18 -15.29 18.26
CA ARG A 169 -36.18 -15.54 17.20
C ARG A 169 -36.71 -16.98 17.20
N SER A 170 -35.86 -17.95 17.52
CA SER A 170 -36.27 -19.36 17.63
C SER A 170 -37.19 -19.57 18.84
N LEU A 171 -36.90 -18.93 19.98
CA LEU A 171 -37.76 -18.95 21.16
C LEU A 171 -39.08 -18.22 20.91
N GLU A 172 -39.07 -17.08 20.23
CA GLU A 172 -40.26 -16.32 19.86
C GLU A 172 -41.15 -17.10 18.87
N SER A 173 -40.56 -17.73 17.85
CA SER A 173 -41.30 -18.60 16.92
C SER A 173 -41.89 -19.83 17.62
N MET A 174 -41.16 -20.47 18.53
CA MET A 174 -41.70 -21.53 19.38
C MET A 174 -42.81 -21.04 20.33
N SER A 175 -42.66 -19.84 20.92
CA SER A 175 -43.68 -19.20 21.76
C SER A 175 -44.94 -18.84 20.97
N SER A 176 -44.80 -18.44 19.71
CA SER A 176 -45.94 -18.16 18.82
C SER A 176 -46.68 -19.43 18.38
N LEU A 177 -45.99 -20.58 18.34
CA LEU A 177 -46.57 -21.90 18.08
C LEU A 177 -47.20 -22.55 19.32
N THR A 178 -46.80 -22.14 20.53
CA THR A 178 -47.28 -22.67 21.82
C THR A 178 -48.22 -21.74 22.57
N ALA A 179 -48.33 -20.47 22.17
CA ALA A 179 -49.48 -19.64 22.54
C ALA A 179 -50.76 -20.36 22.05
N PRO A 180 -51.79 -20.54 22.91
CA PRO A 180 -53.00 -21.20 22.49
C PRO A 180 -53.51 -20.47 21.25
N ALA A 181 -53.70 -21.22 20.17
CA ALA A 181 -54.40 -20.71 19.00
C ALA A 181 -55.60 -19.93 19.52
N ASN A 182 -55.73 -18.66 19.13
CA ASN A 182 -56.96 -17.91 19.27
C ASN A 182 -58.04 -18.68 18.49
N THR A 183 -58.55 -19.78 19.06
CA THR A 183 -59.85 -20.31 18.73
C THR A 183 -60.79 -19.22 19.22
N PRO A 184 -61.42 -18.46 18.30
CA PRO A 184 -62.30 -17.37 18.69
C PRO A 184 -63.31 -17.93 19.69
N SER A 185 -63.44 -17.26 20.84
CA SER A 185 -64.41 -17.69 21.83
C SER A 185 -65.80 -17.57 21.22
N LEU A 186 -66.72 -18.43 21.66
CA LEU A 186 -68.09 -18.40 21.16
C LEU A 186 -68.75 -17.02 21.34
N ASP A 187 -68.27 -16.21 22.29
CA ASP A 187 -68.71 -14.83 22.51
C ASP A 187 -68.26 -13.87 21.38
N GLU A 188 -67.02 -13.99 20.87
CA GLU A 188 -66.57 -13.17 19.73
C GLU A 188 -67.31 -13.52 18.43
N VAL A 189 -67.70 -14.79 18.28
CA VAL A 189 -68.56 -15.24 17.18
C VAL A 189 -69.97 -14.67 17.34
N ARG A 190 -70.50 -14.63 18.57
CA ARG A 190 -71.82 -14.06 18.89
C ARG A 190 -71.90 -12.57 18.56
N ASP A 191 -70.92 -11.78 18.99
CA ASP A 191 -70.83 -10.34 18.69
C ASP A 191 -70.78 -10.05 17.19
N ARG A 192 -70.12 -10.91 16.40
CA ARG A 192 -70.08 -10.81 14.93
C ARG A 192 -71.42 -11.12 14.27
N ILE A 193 -72.21 -12.01 14.85
CA ILE A 193 -73.56 -12.34 14.36
C ILE A 193 -74.51 -11.19 14.70
N GLU A 194 -74.45 -10.66 15.92
CA GLU A 194 -75.33 -9.56 16.34
C GLU A 194 -75.08 -8.28 15.55
N ARG A 195 -73.81 -7.93 15.25
CA ARG A 195 -73.46 -6.81 14.35
C ARG A 195 -73.92 -6.99 12.89
N ARG A 196 -74.32 -8.20 12.49
CA ARG A 196 -74.86 -8.47 11.14
C ARG A 196 -76.39 -8.38 11.07
N TYR A 197 -77.06 -8.42 12.23
CA TYR A 197 -78.51 -8.35 12.34
C TYR A 197 -79.02 -6.98 12.83
N ALA A 198 -78.13 -6.11 13.30
CA ALA A 198 -78.36 -4.68 13.50
C ALA A 198 -77.91 -3.87 12.28
#